data_AF-A0A286CTB5-F1
#
_entry.id   AF-A0A286CTB5-F1
#
_cell.length_a   1.000
_cell.length_b   1.000
_cell.length_c   1.000
_cell.angle_alpha   90.00
_cell.angle_beta   90.00
_cell.angle_gamma   90.00
#
_symmetry.space_group_name_H-M   'P 1'
#
loop_
_entity.id
_entity.type
_entity.pdbx_description
1 polymer ?
#
loop_
_entity_poly.entity_id
_entity_poly.type
_entity_poly.pdbx_seq_one_letter_code
_entity_poly.pdbx_strand_id
1 'polypeptide(L)'
;MGCLHQFTPAVEYLRIAAFHSGQEALHRVAWMGQATVLAEAVGLGATWNTDLVRWAGEAASTEVRAMRARDDPRGPEPQVPEDTLGRSLRG
;
A
#
# COMPACT_ATOMS: atom_id res chain seq x y z
N MET A 1 -3.82 -9.45 -19.17
CA MET A 1 -3.32 -8.05 -19.25
C MET A 1 -3.74 -7.35 -17.97
N GLY A 2 -2.98 -7.50 -16.88
CA GLY A 2 -3.35 -6.93 -15.57
C GLY A 2 -2.18 -6.67 -14.62
N CYS A 3 -0.97 -7.18 -14.93
CA CYS A 3 0.20 -7.10 -14.05
C CYS A 3 1.12 -5.89 -14.33
N LEU A 4 0.70 -4.96 -15.18
CA LEU A 4 1.45 -3.73 -15.49
C LEU A 4 0.83 -2.49 -14.81
N HIS A 5 -0.29 -2.68 -14.14
CA HIS A 5 -0.97 -1.64 -13.38
C HIS A 5 -0.51 -1.70 -11.92
N GLN A 6 -0.42 -0.55 -11.27
CA GLN A 6 0.08 -0.46 -9.90
C GLN A 6 -0.73 -1.32 -8.92
N PHE A 7 -2.02 -1.49 -9.18
CA PHE A 7 -2.86 -2.51 -8.57
C PHE A 7 -2.87 -3.75 -9.44
N THR A 8 -2.07 -4.75 -9.06
CA THR A 8 -2.03 -6.06 -9.72
C THR A 8 -2.95 -7.03 -8.97
N PRO A 9 -3.94 -7.64 -9.64
CA PRO A 9 -4.86 -8.58 -9.00
C PRO A 9 -4.15 -9.88 -8.60
N ALA A 10 -4.81 -10.67 -7.74
CA ALA A 10 -4.36 -12.01 -7.41
C ALA A 10 -4.40 -12.94 -8.64
N VAL A 11 -3.61 -14.01 -8.59
CA VAL A 11 -3.67 -15.12 -9.56
C VAL A 11 -3.88 -16.41 -8.77
N GLU A 12 -5.14 -16.77 -8.55
CA GLU A 12 -5.58 -17.81 -7.62
C GLU A 12 -5.05 -19.19 -8.00
N TYR A 13 -5.06 -19.52 -9.30
CA TYR A 13 -4.54 -20.79 -9.81
C TYR A 13 -3.04 -20.98 -9.49
N LEU A 14 -2.28 -19.89 -9.42
CA LEU A 14 -0.86 -19.90 -9.06
C LEU A 14 -0.62 -19.61 -7.57
N ARG A 15 -1.68 -19.39 -6.78
CA ARG A 15 -1.61 -18.99 -5.37
C ARG A 15 -0.76 -17.73 -5.14
N ILE A 16 -0.82 -16.79 -6.09
CA ILE A 16 -0.16 -15.48 -6.00
C ILE A 16 -1.19 -14.48 -5.49
N ALA A 17 -0.88 -13.80 -4.38
CA ALA A 17 -1.75 -12.77 -3.81
C ALA A 17 -1.75 -11.50 -4.67
N ALA A 18 -2.77 -10.64 -4.50
CA ALA A 18 -2.78 -9.33 -5.11
C ALA A 18 -1.61 -8.49 -4.56
N PHE A 19 -1.11 -7.59 -5.40
CA PHE A 19 0.02 -6.75 -5.08
C PHE A 19 -0.24 -5.31 -5.51
N HIS A 20 0.05 -4.37 -4.60
CA HIS A 20 -0.01 -2.95 -4.88
C HIS A 20 1.41 -2.39 -4.86
N SER A 21 1.87 -1.92 -6.02
CA SER A 21 3.11 -1.13 -6.15
C SER A 21 2.82 0.36 -6.02
N GLY A 22 3.85 1.17 -5.77
CA GLY A 22 3.69 2.64 -5.70
C GLY A 22 3.48 3.18 -4.29
N GLN A 23 3.80 2.38 -3.26
CA GLN A 23 3.84 2.87 -1.89
C GLN A 23 4.95 3.92 -1.72
N GLU A 24 4.62 5.05 -1.09
CA GLU A 24 5.55 6.16 -0.85
C GLU A 24 5.79 6.38 0.65
N ALA A 25 7.03 6.75 1.00
CA ALA A 25 7.45 6.97 2.38
C ALA A 25 8.53 8.08 2.51
N LEU A 26 8.48 9.12 1.66
CA LEU A 26 9.54 10.15 1.58
C LEU A 26 9.75 10.89 2.91
N HIS A 27 8.65 11.31 3.53
CA HIS A 27 8.63 12.01 4.82
C HIS A 27 7.46 11.58 5.71
N ARG A 28 6.67 10.61 5.24
CA ARG A 28 5.53 9.99 5.89
C ARG A 28 5.08 8.84 5.00
N VAL A 29 4.56 7.75 5.58
CA VAL A 29 3.88 6.71 4.80
C VAL A 29 2.59 7.25 4.19
N ALA A 30 2.53 7.31 2.86
CA ALA A 30 1.39 7.88 2.15
C ALA A 30 0.24 6.87 2.03
N TRP A 31 -1.00 7.39 1.97
CA TRP A 31 -2.23 6.65 1.60
C TRP A 31 -2.69 5.54 2.56
N MET A 32 -1.98 5.29 3.66
CA MET A 32 -2.24 4.20 4.62
C MET A 32 -2.89 4.69 5.94
N GLY A 33 -3.50 5.87 5.93
CA GLY A 33 -4.14 6.49 7.10
C GLY A 33 -3.19 7.37 7.93
N GLN A 34 -3.37 7.37 9.25
CA GLN A 34 -2.53 8.17 10.15
C GLN A 34 -1.12 7.59 10.21
N ALA A 35 -0.13 8.43 9.93
CA ALA A 35 1.27 8.05 9.84
C ALA A 35 2.17 9.15 10.43
N THR A 36 3.36 8.76 10.87
CA THR A 36 4.38 9.67 11.41
C THR A 36 4.85 10.64 10.34
N VAL A 37 4.92 11.93 10.65
CA VAL A 37 5.46 12.97 9.75
C VAL A 37 6.88 13.31 10.19
N LEU A 38 7.84 13.01 9.33
CA LEU A 38 9.25 13.35 9.46
C LEU A 38 9.53 14.67 8.74
N ALA A 39 10.70 15.25 8.99
CA ALA A 39 11.18 16.38 8.20
C ALA A 39 11.26 15.99 6.71
N GLU A 40 10.91 16.92 5.82
CA GLU A 40 11.11 16.71 4.38
C GLU A 40 12.59 16.47 4.07
N ALA A 41 12.87 15.80 2.95
CA ALA A 41 14.23 15.43 2.56
C ALA A 41 15.19 16.64 2.52
N VAL A 42 14.71 17.83 2.13
CA VAL A 42 15.52 19.06 2.16
C VAL A 42 15.84 19.51 3.59
N GLY A 43 14.88 19.43 4.51
CA GLY A 43 15.08 19.78 5.92
C GLY A 43 15.99 18.79 6.63
N LEU A 44 15.83 17.50 6.33
CA LEU A 44 16.71 16.45 6.81
C LEU A 44 18.14 16.61 6.28
N GLY A 45 18.29 16.90 4.98
CA GLY A 45 19.59 17.16 4.34
C GLY A 45 20.31 18.38 4.89
N ALA A 46 19.59 19.44 5.25
CA ALA A 46 20.16 20.66 5.83
C ALA A 46 20.88 20.42 7.18
N THR A 47 20.64 19.29 7.84
CA THR A 47 21.33 18.93 9.09
C THR A 47 22.75 18.43 8.88
N TRP A 48 23.09 17.98 7.66
CA TRP A 48 24.35 17.28 7.36
C TRP A 48 24.66 16.08 8.28
N ASN A 49 23.64 15.49 8.91
CA ASN A 49 23.77 14.39 9.86
C ASN A 49 23.33 13.07 9.23
N THR A 50 24.30 12.24 8.87
CA THR A 50 24.04 10.94 8.22
C THR A 50 23.37 9.92 9.14
N ASP A 51 23.62 9.99 10.46
CA ASP A 51 22.97 9.10 11.42
C ASP A 51 21.49 9.45 11.57
N LEU A 52 21.14 10.73 11.49
CA LEU A 52 19.74 11.17 11.48
C LEU A 52 19.01 10.70 10.22
N VAL A 53 19.67 10.71 9.06
CA VAL A 53 19.10 10.16 7.80
C VAL A 53 18.85 8.66 7.94
N ARG A 54 19.80 7.92 8.52
CA ARG A 54 19.63 6.47 8.77
C ARG A 54 18.46 6.20 9.70
N TRP A 55 18.39 6.91 10.82
CA TRP A 55 17.30 6.79 11.78
C TRP A 55 15.93 7.07 11.13
N ALA A 56 15.83 8.13 10.32
CA ALA A 56 14.59 8.45 9.60
C ALA A 56 14.17 7.31 8.65
N GLY A 57 15.13 6.72 7.92
CA GLY A 57 14.88 5.57 7.06
C GLY A 57 14.44 4.31 7.83
N GLU A 58 15.04 4.05 8.99
CA GLU A 58 14.65 2.93 9.86
C GLU A 58 13.24 3.11 10.44
N ALA A 59 12.90 4.32 10.87
CA ALA A 59 11.57 4.68 11.36
C ALA A 59 10.52 4.49 10.25
N ALA A 60 10.76 5.05 9.06
CA ALA A 60 9.88 4.90 7.90
C ALA A 60 9.72 3.42 7.50
N SER A 61 10.81 2.66 7.44
CA SER A 61 10.78 1.23 7.09
C SER A 61 9.99 0.39 8.08
N THR A 62 10.09 0.71 9.36
CA THR A 62 9.33 0.04 10.43
C THR A 62 7.83 0.33 10.29
N GLU A 63 7.46 1.59 10.08
CA GLU A 63 6.06 1.99 9.92
C GLU A 63 5.42 1.40 8.66
N VAL A 64 6.11 1.44 7.51
CA VAL A 64 5.62 0.84 6.24
C VAL A 64 5.32 -0.65 6.42
N ARG A 65 6.22 -1.40 7.06
CA ARG A 65 6.01 -2.85 7.28
C ARG A 65 4.88 -3.12 8.26
N ALA A 66 4.74 -2.32 9.30
CA ALA A 66 3.62 -2.43 10.23
C ALA A 66 2.28 -2.14 9.54
N MET A 67 2.23 -1.13 8.66
CA MET A 67 1.03 -0.81 7.88
C MET A 67 0.72 -1.89 6.85
N ARG A 68 1.72 -2.42 6.15
CA ARG A 68 1.52 -3.55 5.22
C ARG A 68 1.00 -4.81 5.92
N ALA A 69 1.41 -5.07 7.15
CA ALA A 69 0.91 -6.20 7.93
C ALA A 69 -0.57 -6.05 8.34
N ARG A 70 -1.09 -4.81 8.41
CA ARG A 70 -2.49 -4.51 8.70
C ARG A 70 -3.38 -4.51 7.46
N ASP A 71 -2.76 -4.37 6.29
CA ASP A 71 -3.43 -4.27 4.99
C ASP A 71 -3.82 -5.67 4.48
N ASP A 72 -5.08 -5.89 4.12
CA ASP A 72 -5.55 -7.19 3.63
C ASP A 72 -5.06 -7.41 2.18
N PRO A 73 -4.23 -8.44 1.91
CA PRO A 73 -3.75 -8.72 0.57
C PRO A 73 -4.84 -9.14 -0.42
N ARG A 74 -6.08 -9.38 0.02
CA ARG A 74 -7.23 -9.68 -0.84
C ARG A 74 -7.85 -8.43 -1.47
N GLY A 75 -7.45 -7.23 -1.02
CA GLY A 75 -8.14 -5.99 -1.39
C GLY A 75 -9.53 -5.89 -0.76
N PRO A 76 -10.27 -4.78 -0.96
CA PRO A 76 -11.68 -4.76 -0.61
C PRO A 76 -12.43 -5.87 -1.35
N GLU A 77 -13.38 -6.54 -0.68
CA GLU A 77 -14.35 -7.42 -1.33
C GLU A 77 -14.93 -6.71 -2.56
N PRO A 78 -15.02 -7.36 -3.74
CA PRO A 78 -15.69 -6.76 -4.89
C PRO A 78 -17.10 -6.34 -4.46
N GLN A 79 -17.46 -5.06 -4.62
CA GLN A 79 -18.88 -4.69 -4.53
C GLN A 79 -19.59 -5.33 -5.72
N VAL A 80 -20.17 -6.51 -5.51
CA VAL A 80 -21.11 -7.10 -6.46
C VAL A 80 -22.37 -6.23 -6.41
N PRO A 81 -22.77 -5.57 -7.51
CA PRO A 81 -24.05 -4.88 -7.53
C PRO A 81 -25.15 -5.91 -7.29
N GLU A 82 -25.99 -5.69 -6.27
CA GLU A 82 -27.15 -6.51 -5.86
C GLU A 82 -28.04 -6.91 -7.07
N ASP A 83 -28.03 -6.08 -8.11
CA ASP A 83 -28.72 -6.21 -9.39
C ASP A 83 -28.37 -7.48 -10.19
N THR A 84 -27.27 -8.16 -9.86
CA THR A 84 -26.77 -9.33 -10.61
C THR A 84 -27.45 -10.63 -10.18
N LEU A 85 -27.93 -10.74 -8.94
CA LEU A 85 -28.59 -11.95 -8.42
C LEU A 85 -30.05 -12.11 -8.89
N GLY A 86 -30.70 -11.04 -9.35
CA GLY A 86 -32.12 -11.05 -9.74
C GLY A 86 -32.42 -11.43 -11.19
N ARG A 87 -31.41 -11.53 -12.07
CA ARG A 87 -31.62 -11.71 -13.52
C ARG A 87 -31.42 -13.16 -14.01
N SER A 88 -30.88 -14.05 -13.18
CA SER A 88 -30.57 -15.44 -13.56
C SER A 88 -31.68 -16.47 -13.26
N LEU A 89 -32.79 -16.08 -12.63
CA LEU A 89 -33.91 -16.98 -12.28
C LEU A 89 -35.21 -16.68 -13.06
N ARG A 90 -35.13 -15.88 -14.12
CA ARG A 90 -36.21 -15.67 -15.09
C ARG A 90 -35.67 -15.88 -16.50
N GLY A 91 -35.47 -17.15 -16.85
CA GLY A 91 -35.12 -17.66 -18.17
C GLY A 91 -35.59 -19.10 -18.27
#